data_AF-A0A4E0RDH1-F1
#
_entry.id   AF-A0A4E0RDH1-F1
#
_cell.length_a   1.000
_cell.length_b   1.000
_cell.length_c   1.000
_cell.angle_alpha   90.00
_cell.angle_beta   90.00
_cell.angle_gamma   90.00
#
_symmetry.space_group_name_H-M   'P 1'
#
loop_
_entity.id
_entity.type
_entity.pdbx_description
1 polymer ?
#
loop_
_entity_poly.entity_id
_entity_poly.type
_entity_poly.pdbx_seq_one_letter_code
_entity_poly.pdbx_strand_id
1 'polypeptide(L)' 'MAAKSTELIGNRQLLNEVIGRFRMRGMTLMDWCRENGLMHQNARVYLLGERNGKVAREWRRRIVDAARQTRRNKT' A
#
# COMPACT_ATOMS: atom_id res chain seq x y z
N MET A 1 24.63 2.40 -10.87
CA MET A 1 23.56 1.44 -11.23
C MET A 1 22.25 1.95 -10.62
N ALA A 2 21.40 2.60 -11.41
CA ALA A 2 20.08 3.03 -10.91
C ALA A 2 19.20 1.77 -10.76
N ALA A 3 18.77 1.45 -9.54
CA ALA A 3 17.79 0.40 -9.32
C ALA A 3 16.59 0.70 -10.21
N LYS A 4 16.32 -0.16 -11.20
CA LYS A 4 15.07 -0.11 -11.97
C LYS A 4 13.95 -0.09 -10.96
N SER A 5 13.30 1.07 -10.80
CA SER A 5 12.12 1.19 -9.96
C SER A 5 11.04 0.39 -10.66
N THR A 6 10.93 -0.89 -10.31
CA THR A 6 9.88 -1.78 -10.83
C THR A 6 8.55 -1.09 -10.54
N GLU A 7 7.88 -0.64 -11.59
CA GLU A 7 6.61 0.05 -11.45
C GLU A 7 5.64 -0.88 -10.73
N LEU A 8 5.05 -0.40 -9.64
CA LEU A 8 4.04 -1.17 -8.92
C LEU A 8 2.77 -1.19 -9.76
N ILE A 9 2.53 -2.31 -10.44
CA ILE A 9 1.32 -2.53 -11.23
C ILE A 9 0.18 -2.82 -10.26
N GLY A 10 -0.86 -1.99 -10.29
CA GLY A 10 -2.06 -2.24 -9.51
C GLY A 10 -2.85 -3.42 -10.09
N ASN A 11 -3.29 -4.34 -9.23
CA ASN A 11 -4.13 -5.47 -9.58
C ASN A 11 -4.78 -6.08 -8.32
N ARG A 12 -5.66 -7.06 -8.50
CA ARG A 12 -6.36 -7.73 -7.39
C ARG A 12 -5.39 -8.47 -6.44
N GLN A 13 -4.32 -9.04 -6.97
CA GLN A 13 -3.31 -9.76 -6.18
C GLN A 13 -2.58 -8.79 -5.23
N LEU A 14 -2.19 -7.62 -5.71
CA LEU A 14 -1.54 -6.58 -4.92
C LEU A 14 -2.42 -6.11 -3.76
N LEU A 15 -3.72 -5.87 -4.03
CA LEU A 15 -4.69 -5.50 -3.00
C LEU A 15 -4.75 -6.57 -1.90
N ASN A 16 -4.87 -7.84 -2.28
CA ASN A 16 -4.95 -8.95 -1.33
C ASN A 16 -3.67 -9.12 -0.53
N GLU A 17 -2.49 -9.01 -1.17
CA GLU A 17 -1.19 -9.08 -0.50
C GLU A 17 -1.06 -7.98 0.56
N VAL A 18 -1.37 -6.73 0.18
CA VAL A 18 -1.30 -5.58 1.07
C VAL A 18 -2.23 -5.75 2.27
N ILE A 19 -3.48 -6.16 2.05
CA ILE A 19 -4.43 -6.42 3.14
C ILE A 19 -3.91 -7.53 4.06
N GLY A 20 -3.40 -8.62 3.50
CA GLY A 20 -2.82 -9.73 4.26
C GLY A 20 -1.67 -9.27 5.15
N ARG A 21 -0.74 -8.49 4.60
CA ARG A 21 0.41 -7.95 5.35
C ARG A 21 0.00 -7.00 6.48
N PHE A 22 -0.98 -6.12 6.26
CA PHE A 22 -1.51 -5.28 7.34
C PHE A 22 -2.10 -6.14 8.46
N ARG A 23 -2.93 -7.14 8.12
CA ARG A 23 -3.53 -8.06 9.10
C ARG A 23 -2.49 -8.82 9.90
N MET A 24 -1.44 -9.32 9.27
CA MET A 24 -0.31 -9.99 9.96
C MET A 24 0.40 -9.07 10.96
N ARG A 25 0.33 -7.75 10.78
CA ARG A 25 0.90 -6.75 11.70
C ARG A 25 -0.06 -6.35 12.83
N GLY A 26 -1.30 -6.84 12.80
CA GLY A 26 -2.35 -6.50 13.76
C GLY A 26 -3.02 -5.15 13.49
N MET A 27 -3.03 -4.67 12.25
CA MET A 27 -3.79 -3.48 11.84
C MET A 27 -4.52 -3.73 10.53
N THR A 28 -5.50 -2.90 10.18
CA THR A 28 -6.17 -2.98 8.89
C THR A 28 -5.64 -1.93 7.92
N LEU A 29 -5.87 -2.14 6.61
CA LEU A 29 -5.64 -1.11 5.60
C LEU A 29 -6.45 0.16 5.91
N MET A 30 -7.66 0.01 6.46
CA MET A 30 -8.52 1.13 6.84
C MET A 30 -7.91 1.95 7.98
N ASP A 31 -7.35 1.30 9.01
CA ASP A 31 -6.69 1.99 10.12
C ASP A 31 -5.49 2.79 9.61
N TRP A 32 -4.65 2.16 8.80
CA TRP A 32 -3.51 2.83 8.18
C TRP A 32 -3.94 4.01 7.29
N CYS A 33 -5.01 3.84 6.51
CA CYS A 33 -5.57 4.90 5.67
C CYS A 33 -6.04 6.09 6.52
N ARG A 34 -6.74 5.82 7.64
CA ARG A 34 -7.21 6.84 8.58
C ARG A 34 -6.04 7.62 9.20
N GLU A 35 -4.99 6.93 9.62
CA GLU A 35 -3.77 7.56 10.19
C GLU A 35 -3.02 8.44 9.17
N ASN A 36 -3.12 8.11 7.88
CA ASN A 36 -2.39 8.79 6.82
C ASN A 36 -3.24 9.78 6.00
N GLY A 37 -4.48 10.05 6.44
CA GLY A 37 -5.38 10.99 5.77
C GLY A 37 -5.84 10.53 4.37
N LEU A 38 -5.82 9.22 4.11
CA LEU A 38 -6.27 8.63 2.85
C LEU A 38 -7.65 8.01 3.02
N MET A 39 -8.56 8.25 2.07
CA MET A 39 -9.84 7.52 2.05
C MET A 39 -9.60 6.06 1.66
N HIS A 40 -10.19 5.12 2.41
CA HIS A 40 -10.05 3.69 2.13
C HIS A 40 -10.48 3.29 0.71
N GLN A 41 -11.51 3.95 0.16
CA GLN A 41 -11.94 3.74 -1.23
C GLN A 41 -10.82 4.12 -2.23
N ASN A 42 -10.17 5.27 -2.03
CA ASN A 42 -9.04 5.69 -2.86
C ASN A 42 -7.88 4.70 -2.77
N ALA A 43 -7.57 4.20 -1.58
CA ALA A 43 -6.53 3.18 -1.41
C ALA A 43 -6.82 1.93 -2.24
N ARG A 44 -8.07 1.46 -2.27
CA ARG A 44 -8.48 0.31 -3.09
C ARG A 44 -8.34 0.58 -4.58
N VAL A 45 -8.85 1.73 -5.07
CA VAL A 45 -8.71 2.17 -6.47
C VAL A 45 -7.24 2.21 -6.89
N TYR A 46 -6.36 2.73 -6.03
CA TYR A 46 -4.94 2.83 -6.32
C TYR A 46 -4.27 1.45 -6.35
N LEU A 47 -4.58 0.57 -5.40
CA LEU A 47 -4.03 -0.79 -5.34
C LEU A 47 -4.53 -1.68 -6.48
N LEU A 48 -5.77 -1.50 -6.93
CA LEU A 48 -6.35 -2.23 -8.07
C LEU A 48 -5.83 -1.76 -9.43
N GLY A 49 -5.23 -0.56 -9.49
CA GLY A 49 -4.73 -0.01 -10.75
C GLY A 49 -5.82 0.70 -11.57
N GLU A 50 -7.00 0.91 -11.02
CA GLU A 50 -8.12 1.63 -11.67
C GLU A 50 -7.77 3.11 -11.92
N ARG A 51 -6.89 3.69 -11.08
CA ARG A 51 -6.29 5.01 -11.32
C ARG A 51 -4.76 4.92 -11.28
N ASN A 52 -4.11 5.42 -12.34
CA ASN A 52 -2.64 5.36 -12.53
C ASN A 52 -1.96 6.73 -12.69
N GLY A 53 -2.64 7.82 -12.33
CA GLY A 53 -2.03 9.14 -12.28
C GLY A 53 -0.86 9.22 -11.27
N LYS A 54 -0.04 10.28 -11.35
CA LYS A 54 1.14 10.48 -10.50
C LYS A 54 0.83 10.27 -9.01
N VAL A 55 -0.24 10.90 -8.52
CA VAL A 55 -0.70 10.80 -7.12
C VAL A 55 -1.11 9.38 -6.74
N ALA A 56 -1.83 8.67 -7.64
CA ALA A 56 -2.26 7.30 -7.36
C ALA A 56 -1.07 6.33 -7.29
N ARG A 57 -0.08 6.49 -8.17
CA ARG A 57 1.16 5.71 -8.15
C ARG A 57 1.99 5.98 -6.89
N GLU A 58 2.06 7.24 -6.46
CA GLU A 58 2.73 7.61 -5.23
C GLU A 58 2.05 6.99 -4.00
N TRP A 59 0.73 7.10 -3.89
CA TRP A 59 -0.01 6.47 -2.80
C TRP A 59 0.11 4.94 -2.83
N ARG A 60 0.00 4.31 -4.00
CA ARG A 60 0.23 2.86 -4.15
C ARG A 60 1.59 2.46 -3.57
N ARG A 61 2.64 3.20 -3.92
CA ARG A 61 3.98 2.98 -3.37
C ARG A 61 4.00 3.10 -1.85
N ARG A 62 3.47 4.20 -1.29
CA ARG A 62 3.43 4.41 0.17
C ARG A 62 2.68 3.29 0.91
N ILE A 63 1.55 2.84 0.36
CA ILE A 63 0.77 1.75 0.94
C ILE A 63 1.55 0.44 0.92
N VAL A 64 2.18 0.11 -0.22
CA VAL A 64 2.98 -1.12 -0.37
C VAL A 64 4.20 -1.11 0.55
N ASP A 65 4.89 0.02 0.64
CA ASP A 65 6.04 0.19 1.53
C ASP A 65 5.63 0.03 2.98
N ALA A 66 4.51 0.67 3.39
CA ALA A 66 3.96 0.49 4.72
C ALA A 66 3.61 -0.98 5.01
N ALA A 67 2.96 -1.67 4.06
CA ALA A 67 2.64 -3.09 4.21
C ALA A 67 3.88 -3.97 4.34
N ARG A 68 5.01 -3.59 3.70
CA ARG A 68 6.28 -4.34 3.75
C ARG A 68 7.09 -4.12 5.03
N GLN A 69 6.81 -3.08 5.80
CA GLN A 69 7.52 -2.85 7.07
C GLN A 69 7.18 -3.97 8.07
N THR A 70 8.14 -4.85 8.34
CA THR A 70 8.12 -5.75 9.50
C THR A 70 8.14 -4.89 10.76
N ARG A 71 7.34 -5.24 11.78
CA ARG A 71 7.39 -4.54 13.08
C ARG A 71 8.86 -4.47 13.52
N ARG A 72 9.43 -3.27 13.56
CA ARG A 72 10.70 -3.05 14.26
C ARG A 72 10.31 -3.09 15.74
N ASN A 73 10.52 -4.23 16.39
CA ASN A 73 10.49 -4.29 17.84
C ASN A 73 11.46 -3.20 18.33
N LYS A 74 10.90 -2.12 18.88
CA LYS A 74 11.64 -1.18 19.69
C LYS A 74 11.66 -1.82 21.07
N THR A 75 12.70 -2.63 21.30
CA THR A 75 13.09 -3.12 22.61
C THR A 75 13.41 -1.95 23.53
#